data_AF-A0A1Q5UDW9-F1
#
_entry.id   AF-A0A1Q5UDW9-F1
#
_cell.length_a   1.000
_cell.length_b   1.000
_cell.length_c   1.000
_cell.angle_alpha   90.00
_cell.angle_beta   90.00
_cell.angle_gamma   90.00
#
_symmetry.space_group_name_H-M   'P 1'
#
loop_
_entity.id
_entity.type
_entity.pdbx_description
1 polymer ?
#
loop_
_entity_poly.entity_id
_entity_poly.type
_entity_poly.pdbx_seq_one_letter_code
_entity_poly.pdbx_strand_id
1 'polypeptide(L)'
;MDHARGKVAYAINESMPEPIPSAEYYFTYAFTEPERKALPVYYHLVQSIGCYEMGQKQACIEHLQGVSVHLKSVFQIYYEYIVESKDPRHVFTAYIQGFHGWAAGELINDEYVEYDGSSGAHLVLFNALDYFLGLEPFFHEQDFIKYFSYSQRRFMASIKAHAFRPAAEQADNTGLVQQFEKIAKQLRTFRSAHRKRTSQYLSVECPERLVMTAESSTMDPEAHGLTVQDIVKHVDDGLREKMVCTK
;
A
#
# COMPACT_ATOMS: atom_id res chain seq x y z
N MET A 1 11.45 10.56 -5.50
CA MET A 1 12.35 10.60 -6.68
C MET A 1 12.52 12.06 -7.11
N ASP A 2 13.72 12.48 -7.51
CA ASP A 2 13.89 13.71 -8.29
C ASP A 2 13.28 13.48 -9.68
N HIS A 3 12.11 14.08 -9.87
CA HIS A 3 11.24 13.84 -11.02
C HIS A 3 11.80 14.41 -12.33
N ALA A 4 12.68 15.42 -12.27
CA ALA A 4 13.32 15.94 -13.47
C ALA A 4 14.42 15.00 -13.99
N ARG A 5 14.95 14.12 -13.13
CA ARG A 5 16.13 13.30 -13.42
C ARG A 5 15.89 11.80 -13.34
N GLY A 6 14.70 11.36 -12.90
CA GLY A 6 14.40 9.94 -12.71
C GLY A 6 15.29 9.27 -11.66
N LYS A 7 15.77 10.02 -10.66
CA LYS A 7 16.69 9.55 -9.63
C LYS A 7 15.99 9.44 -8.27
N VAL A 8 16.48 8.58 -7.38
CA VAL A 8 16.08 8.63 -5.97
C VAL A 8 16.61 9.95 -5.38
N ALA A 9 15.75 10.71 -4.70
CA ALA A 9 16.11 12.04 -4.20
C ALA A 9 17.10 11.96 -3.02
N TYR A 10 16.96 10.92 -2.21
CA TYR A 10 17.83 10.57 -1.10
C TYR A 10 18.29 9.14 -1.29
N ALA A 11 19.30 8.95 -2.14
CA ALA A 11 19.89 7.63 -2.39
C ALA A 11 20.85 7.28 -1.25
N ILE A 12 20.68 6.12 -0.64
CA ILE A 12 21.47 5.69 0.52
C ILE A 12 22.66 4.85 0.08
N ASN A 13 22.48 4.00 -0.93
CA ASN A 13 23.52 3.09 -1.40
C ASN A 13 24.19 3.57 -2.70
N GLU A 14 24.19 4.87 -2.99
CA GLU A 14 24.72 5.42 -4.25
C GLU A 14 26.21 5.06 -4.48
N SER A 15 27.00 4.94 -3.41
CA SER A 15 28.42 4.58 -3.47
C SER A 15 28.69 3.07 -3.46
N MET A 16 27.66 2.25 -3.32
CA MET A 16 27.80 0.79 -3.26
C MET A 16 27.91 0.19 -4.67
N PRO A 17 28.59 -0.97 -4.83
CA PRO A 17 28.63 -1.66 -6.11
C PRO A 17 27.27 -2.24 -6.49
N GLU A 18 27.06 -2.44 -7.79
CA GLU A 18 25.90 -3.19 -8.30
C GLU A 18 25.82 -4.60 -7.68
N PRO A 19 24.62 -5.15 -7.46
CA PRO A 19 23.32 -4.63 -7.91
C PRO A 19 22.60 -3.71 -6.90
N ILE A 20 23.29 -3.24 -5.85
CA ILE A 20 22.68 -2.57 -4.69
C ILE A 20 21.96 -1.25 -5.06
N PRO A 21 22.61 -0.25 -5.67
CA PRO A 21 21.94 1.01 -6.02
C PRO A 21 20.81 0.82 -7.03
N SER A 22 20.94 -0.13 -7.97
CA SER A 22 19.85 -0.46 -8.90
C SER A 22 18.65 -1.07 -8.18
N ALA A 23 18.87 -1.94 -7.20
CA ALA A 23 17.78 -2.55 -6.43
C ALA A 23 17.08 -1.51 -5.53
N GLU A 24 17.82 -0.59 -4.89
CA GLU A 24 17.24 0.53 -4.15
C GLU A 24 16.35 1.41 -5.04
N TYR A 25 16.80 1.69 -6.27
CA TYR A 25 16.00 2.40 -7.25
C TYR A 25 14.70 1.68 -7.56
N TYR A 26 14.76 0.38 -7.91
CA TYR A 26 13.57 -0.37 -8.29
C TYR A 26 12.59 -0.59 -7.14
N PHE A 27 13.10 -0.79 -5.92
CA PHE A 27 12.28 -0.83 -4.73
C PHE A 27 11.56 0.50 -4.54
N THR A 28 12.27 1.63 -4.53
CA THR A 28 11.67 2.98 -4.41
C THR A 28 10.67 3.28 -5.54
N TYR A 29 10.98 2.85 -6.76
CA TYR A 29 10.11 2.99 -7.92
C TYR A 29 8.79 2.24 -7.73
N ALA A 30 8.83 1.05 -7.11
CA ALA A 30 7.64 0.25 -6.84
C ALA A 30 6.69 0.85 -5.78
N PHE A 31 7.11 1.87 -5.03
CA PHE A 31 6.21 2.65 -4.16
C PHE A 31 5.73 3.94 -4.83
N THR A 32 6.64 4.66 -5.47
CA THR A 32 6.34 6.00 -5.99
C THR A 32 5.55 5.98 -7.31
N GLU A 33 5.86 5.03 -8.20
CA GLU A 33 5.21 4.96 -9.51
C GLU A 33 3.75 4.50 -9.44
N PRO A 34 3.33 3.54 -8.58
CA PRO A 34 1.92 3.19 -8.44
C PRO A 34 1.05 4.37 -8.04
N GLU A 35 1.50 5.18 -7.09
CA GLU A 35 0.79 6.37 -6.64
C GLU A 35 0.68 7.42 -7.75
N ARG A 36 1.72 7.57 -8.59
CA ARG A 36 1.67 8.44 -9.76
C ARG A 36 0.67 7.94 -10.81
N LYS A 37 0.68 6.63 -11.09
CA LYS A 37 -0.28 6.01 -12.02
C LYS A 37 -1.70 5.91 -11.44
N ALA A 38 -1.87 6.14 -10.14
CA ALA A 38 -3.17 6.15 -9.48
C ALA A 38 -3.98 7.43 -9.75
N LEU A 39 -3.42 8.49 -10.32
CA LEU A 39 -4.17 9.74 -10.56
C LEU A 39 -5.49 9.52 -11.33
N PRO A 40 -5.54 8.77 -12.45
CA PRO A 40 -6.80 8.44 -13.10
C PRO A 40 -7.74 7.61 -12.22
N VAL A 41 -7.21 6.75 -11.35
CA VAL A 41 -8.02 6.00 -10.38
C VAL A 41 -8.75 6.97 -9.46
N TYR A 42 -8.04 7.93 -8.86
CA TYR A 42 -8.66 8.94 -7.99
C TYR A 42 -9.72 9.76 -8.70
N TYR A 43 -9.44 10.17 -9.94
CA TYR A 43 -10.42 10.86 -10.77
C TYR A 43 -11.69 10.03 -10.93
N HIS A 44 -11.56 8.76 -11.32
CA HIS A 44 -12.71 7.88 -11.50
C HIS A 44 -13.46 7.58 -10.20
N LEU A 45 -12.78 7.47 -9.06
CA LEU A 45 -13.42 7.34 -7.75
C LEU A 45 -14.32 8.55 -7.47
N VAL A 46 -13.77 9.76 -7.53
CA VAL A 46 -14.52 11.01 -7.26
C VAL A 46 -15.68 11.20 -8.25
N GLN A 47 -15.45 10.96 -9.54
CA GLN A 47 -16.51 11.08 -10.54
C GLN A 47 -17.62 10.04 -10.34
N SER A 48 -17.28 8.80 -9.94
CA SER A 48 -18.29 7.77 -9.66
C SER A 48 -19.18 8.16 -8.49
N ILE A 49 -18.62 8.78 -7.45
CA ILE A 49 -19.35 9.33 -6.31
C ILE A 49 -20.32 10.42 -6.78
N GLY A 50 -19.81 11.43 -7.49
CA GLY A 50 -20.65 12.53 -7.99
C GLY A 50 -21.77 12.04 -8.92
N CYS A 51 -21.47 11.11 -9.83
CA CYS A 51 -22.48 10.51 -10.70
C CYS A 51 -23.54 9.73 -9.91
N TYR A 52 -23.15 9.01 -8.86
CA TYR A 52 -24.08 8.29 -8.01
C TYR A 52 -25.05 9.25 -7.28
N GLU A 53 -24.52 10.32 -6.69
CA GLU A 53 -25.31 11.35 -5.99
C GLU A 53 -26.30 12.05 -6.93
N MET A 54 -25.91 12.26 -8.20
CA MET A 54 -26.78 12.85 -9.22
C MET A 54 -27.75 11.86 -9.88
N GLY A 55 -27.76 10.58 -9.46
CA GLY A 55 -28.60 9.54 -10.06
C GLY A 55 -28.18 9.14 -11.49
N GLN A 56 -26.97 9.53 -11.94
CA GLN A 56 -26.42 9.25 -13.26
C GLN A 56 -25.81 7.85 -13.32
N LYS A 57 -26.67 6.83 -13.25
CA LYS A 57 -26.28 5.42 -13.14
C LYS A 57 -25.30 4.96 -14.22
N GLN A 58 -25.55 5.30 -15.48
CA GLN A 58 -24.71 4.85 -16.61
C GLN A 58 -23.29 5.45 -16.53
N ALA A 59 -23.19 6.77 -16.30
CA ALA A 59 -21.91 7.44 -16.10
C ALA A 59 -21.15 6.89 -14.87
N CYS A 60 -21.87 6.59 -13.78
CA CYS A 60 -21.28 5.97 -12.60
C CYS A 60 -20.64 4.60 -12.93
N ILE A 61 -21.35 3.74 -13.70
CA ILE A 61 -20.81 2.46 -14.17
C ILE A 61 -19.55 2.66 -15.01
N GLU A 62 -19.56 3.61 -15.94
CA GLU A 62 -18.40 3.93 -16.78
C GLU A 62 -17.19 4.37 -15.95
N HIS A 63 -17.40 5.18 -14.92
CA HIS A 63 -16.31 5.57 -14.02
C HIS A 63 -15.78 4.39 -13.20
N LEU A 64 -16.64 3.51 -12.67
CA LEU A 64 -16.22 2.30 -11.96
C LEU A 64 -15.45 1.31 -12.88
N GLN A 65 -15.82 1.23 -14.16
CA GLN A 65 -15.06 0.49 -15.16
C GLN A 65 -13.68 1.13 -15.39
N GLY A 66 -13.62 2.47 -15.44
CA GLY A 66 -12.38 3.23 -15.52
C GLY A 66 -11.42 2.91 -14.36
N VAL A 67 -11.93 2.83 -13.11
CA VAL A 67 -11.14 2.36 -11.95
C VAL A 67 -10.51 1.01 -12.26
N SER A 68 -11.31 0.03 -12.70
CA SER A 68 -10.82 -1.33 -12.97
C SER A 68 -9.74 -1.38 -14.05
N VAL A 69 -9.88 -0.57 -15.11
CA VAL A 69 -8.90 -0.46 -16.21
C VAL A 69 -7.58 0.10 -15.68
N HIS A 70 -7.63 1.21 -14.93
CA HIS A 70 -6.41 1.87 -14.46
C HIS A 70 -5.70 1.09 -13.36
N LEU A 71 -6.42 0.39 -12.47
CA LEU A 71 -5.83 -0.47 -11.45
C LEU A 71 -4.93 -1.56 -12.03
N LYS A 72 -5.27 -2.11 -13.20
CA LYS A 72 -4.42 -3.10 -13.86
C LYS A 72 -3.02 -2.54 -14.14
N SER A 73 -2.95 -1.30 -14.64
CA SER A 73 -1.67 -0.64 -14.95
C SER A 73 -0.84 -0.30 -13.71
N VAL A 74 -1.52 0.03 -12.61
CA VAL A 74 -0.89 0.29 -11.31
C VAL A 74 -0.29 -1.01 -10.76
N PHE A 75 -1.08 -2.09 -10.69
CA PHE A 75 -0.64 -3.36 -10.12
C PHE A 75 0.46 -4.03 -10.93
N GLN A 76 0.49 -3.80 -12.24
CA GLN A 76 1.54 -4.29 -13.13
C GLN A 76 2.93 -3.78 -12.72
N ILE A 77 3.06 -2.58 -12.16
CA ILE A 77 4.35 -2.06 -11.66
C ILE A 77 4.92 -3.00 -10.60
N TYR A 78 4.12 -3.37 -9.60
CA TYR A 78 4.59 -4.29 -8.56
C TYR A 78 5.05 -5.62 -9.18
N TYR A 79 4.29 -6.13 -10.15
CA TYR A 79 4.62 -7.41 -10.79
C TYR A 79 5.90 -7.38 -11.61
N GLU A 80 6.19 -6.26 -12.26
CA GLU A 80 7.35 -6.08 -13.13
C GLU A 80 8.63 -5.67 -12.40
N TYR A 81 8.50 -5.01 -11.24
CA TYR A 81 9.63 -4.36 -10.58
C TYR A 81 10.04 -5.02 -9.25
N ILE A 82 9.13 -5.69 -8.55
CA ILE A 82 9.46 -6.49 -7.36
C ILE A 82 9.69 -7.95 -7.76
N VAL A 83 10.83 -8.19 -8.42
CA VAL A 83 11.27 -9.50 -8.91
C VAL A 83 12.77 -9.67 -8.69
N GLU A 84 13.24 -10.92 -8.56
CA GLU A 84 14.64 -11.23 -8.23
C GLU A 84 15.67 -10.56 -9.15
N SER A 85 15.36 -10.34 -10.43
CA SER A 85 16.29 -9.71 -11.38
C SER A 85 16.45 -8.20 -11.21
N LYS A 86 15.58 -7.55 -10.44
CA LYS A 86 15.57 -6.09 -10.21
C LYS A 86 15.73 -5.75 -8.74
N ASP A 87 15.13 -6.55 -7.87
CA ASP A 87 15.22 -6.44 -6.42
C ASP A 87 15.61 -7.81 -5.86
N PRO A 88 16.91 -8.19 -5.94
CA PRO A 88 17.37 -9.50 -5.47
C PRO A 88 17.15 -9.63 -3.97
N ARG A 89 16.62 -10.76 -3.52
CA ARG A 89 16.21 -10.95 -2.13
C ARG A 89 17.34 -10.75 -1.12
N HIS A 90 18.53 -11.27 -1.45
CA HIS A 90 19.72 -11.10 -0.62
C HIS A 90 20.19 -9.63 -0.54
N VAL A 91 19.96 -8.84 -1.58
CA VAL A 91 20.26 -7.39 -1.57
C VAL A 91 19.21 -6.63 -0.79
N PHE A 92 17.93 -6.94 -1.01
CA PHE A 92 16.83 -6.34 -0.28
C PHE A 92 17.04 -6.45 1.23
N THR A 93 17.19 -7.67 1.74
CA THR A 93 17.29 -7.93 3.18
C THR A 93 18.55 -7.32 3.79
N ALA A 94 19.68 -7.35 3.09
CA ALA A 94 20.95 -6.85 3.62
C ALA A 94 21.09 -5.31 3.52
N TYR A 95 20.62 -4.68 2.44
CA TYR A 95 20.95 -3.28 2.13
C TYR A 95 19.75 -2.34 2.02
N ILE A 96 18.57 -2.82 1.63
CA ILE A 96 17.42 -1.96 1.31
C ILE A 96 16.40 -1.94 2.45
N GLN A 97 16.08 -3.10 3.01
CA GLN A 97 15.11 -3.23 4.10
C GLN A 97 15.53 -2.44 5.33
N GLY A 98 16.84 -2.34 5.64
CA GLY A 98 17.32 -1.71 6.87
C GLY A 98 16.77 -0.29 7.04
N PHE A 99 17.21 0.65 6.22
CA PHE A 99 16.80 2.06 6.38
C PHE A 99 15.32 2.31 6.13
N HIS A 100 14.69 1.54 5.24
CA HIS A 100 13.27 1.65 4.95
C HIS A 100 12.41 0.96 6.00
N GLY A 101 12.94 0.00 6.74
CA GLY A 101 12.23 -0.83 7.71
C GLY A 101 12.46 -0.40 9.15
N TRP A 102 13.48 0.43 9.42
CA TRP A 102 13.88 0.83 10.76
C TRP A 102 13.01 1.91 11.36
N ALA A 103 12.75 1.72 12.66
CA ALA A 103 12.07 2.70 13.44
C ALA A 103 13.02 3.90 13.64
N ALA A 104 12.60 5.08 13.23
CA ALA A 104 13.34 6.32 13.40
C ALA A 104 12.47 7.29 14.16
N GLY A 105 12.98 7.93 15.21
CA GLY A 105 12.21 8.89 15.99
C GLY A 105 12.77 10.29 16.01
N GLU A 106 11.92 11.23 16.38
CA GLU A 106 12.29 12.62 16.66
C GLU A 106 11.68 13.08 17.98
N LEU A 107 12.31 14.05 18.64
CA LEU A 107 11.75 14.68 19.83
C LEU A 107 10.76 15.77 19.41
N ILE A 108 9.49 15.58 19.72
CA ILE A 108 8.41 16.55 19.50
C ILE A 108 7.90 16.98 20.88
N ASN A 109 8.10 18.25 21.24
CA ASN A 109 7.71 18.79 22.56
C ASN A 109 8.27 17.97 23.74
N ASP A 110 9.56 17.60 23.67
CA ASP A 110 10.25 16.76 24.66
C ASP A 110 9.74 15.31 24.77
N GLU A 111 8.82 14.89 23.90
CA GLU A 111 8.39 13.50 23.77
C GLU A 111 9.06 12.84 22.56
N TYR A 112 9.69 11.68 22.77
CA TYR A 112 10.27 10.91 21.67
C TYR A 112 9.16 10.20 20.91
N VAL A 113 8.95 10.61 19.66
CA VAL A 113 8.00 10.00 18.74
C VAL A 113 8.77 9.11 17.78
N GLU A 114 8.64 7.80 17.95
CA GLU A 114 9.23 6.80 17.05
C GLU A 114 8.31 6.53 15.87
N TYR A 115 8.83 6.47 14.64
CA TYR A 115 8.12 6.17 13.40
C TYR A 115 8.53 4.81 12.87
N ASP A 116 7.58 3.98 12.47
CA ASP A 116 7.84 2.66 11.88
C ASP A 116 8.46 2.77 10.49
N GLY A 117 9.00 1.63 10.03
CA GLY A 117 9.44 1.45 8.67
C GLY A 117 8.35 1.71 7.63
N SER A 118 8.78 2.19 6.47
CA SER A 118 8.00 2.34 5.25
C SER A 118 7.45 1.02 4.72
N SER A 119 6.13 0.96 4.49
CA SER A 119 5.47 -0.16 3.85
C SER A 119 4.46 0.28 2.77
N GLY A 120 3.91 -0.71 2.06
CA GLY A 120 2.90 -0.46 1.04
C GLY A 120 1.60 0.09 1.62
N ALA A 121 1.40 -0.04 2.93
CA ALA A 121 0.25 0.54 3.61
C ALA A 121 0.28 2.07 3.60
N HIS A 122 1.46 2.72 3.48
CA HIS A 122 1.57 4.18 3.39
C HIS A 122 1.09 4.77 2.04
N LEU A 123 0.75 3.93 1.07
CA LEU A 123 0.22 4.40 -0.22
C LEU A 123 -1.25 4.81 -0.05
N VAL A 124 -1.56 6.05 -0.44
CA VAL A 124 -2.92 6.60 -0.37
C VAL A 124 -3.89 5.75 -1.19
N LEU A 125 -3.42 5.19 -2.31
CA LEU A 125 -4.24 4.40 -3.22
C LEU A 125 -4.95 3.24 -2.53
N PHE A 126 -4.22 2.43 -1.77
CA PHE A 126 -4.79 1.24 -1.14
C PHE A 126 -5.81 1.60 -0.06
N ASN A 127 -5.52 2.64 0.73
CA ASN A 127 -6.43 3.15 1.76
C ASN A 127 -7.70 3.78 1.14
N ALA A 128 -7.56 4.55 0.06
CA ALA A 128 -8.69 5.14 -0.65
C ALA A 128 -9.59 4.06 -1.27
N LEU A 129 -9.02 3.02 -1.86
CA LEU A 129 -9.78 1.88 -2.39
C LEU A 129 -10.49 1.10 -1.30
N ASP A 130 -9.84 0.88 -0.15
CA ASP A 130 -10.45 0.21 0.98
C ASP A 130 -11.65 0.99 1.50
N TYR A 131 -11.49 2.29 1.76
CA TYR A 131 -12.61 3.14 2.16
C TYR A 131 -13.73 3.18 1.12
N PHE A 132 -13.39 3.25 -0.17
CA PHE A 132 -14.38 3.24 -1.23
C PHE A 132 -15.18 1.93 -1.31
N LEU A 133 -14.53 0.80 -0.99
CA LEU A 133 -15.14 -0.52 -0.93
C LEU A 133 -15.88 -0.81 0.38
N GLY A 134 -15.86 0.12 1.35
CA GLY A 134 -16.45 -0.04 2.67
C GLY A 134 -15.63 -0.91 3.61
N LEU A 135 -14.31 -0.99 3.40
CA LEU A 135 -13.38 -1.77 4.21
C LEU A 135 -12.74 -0.88 5.28
N GLU A 136 -12.37 -1.51 6.39
CA GLU A 136 -11.63 -0.83 7.46
C GLU A 136 -10.22 -0.45 7.00
N PRO A 137 -9.63 0.63 7.56
CA PRO A 137 -8.26 1.02 7.23
C PRO A 137 -7.24 0.00 7.71
N PHE A 138 -6.03 0.05 7.15
CA PHE A 138 -4.92 -0.75 7.66
C PHE A 138 -4.44 -0.18 9.00
N PHE A 139 -4.11 1.12 9.03
CA PHE A 139 -3.61 1.79 10.22
C PHE A 139 -4.71 2.13 11.24
N HIS A 140 -4.32 2.08 12.52
CA HIS A 140 -5.06 2.73 13.60
C HIS A 140 -5.01 4.26 13.47
N GLU A 141 -5.95 4.96 14.13
CA GLU A 141 -6.14 6.41 13.95
C GLU A 141 -4.88 7.23 14.27
N GLN A 142 -4.12 6.83 15.29
CA GLN A 142 -2.90 7.52 15.70
C GLN A 142 -1.81 7.45 14.62
N ASP A 143 -1.57 6.27 14.06
CA ASP A 143 -0.63 6.05 12.95
C ASP A 143 -1.09 6.72 11.66
N PHE A 144 -2.40 6.76 11.43
CA PHE A 144 -2.96 7.46 10.29
C PHE A 144 -2.66 8.97 10.33
N ILE A 145 -2.69 9.60 11.51
CA ILE A 145 -2.33 11.01 11.69
C ILE A 145 -0.83 11.24 11.45
N LYS A 146 -0.01 10.28 11.86
CA LYS A 146 1.45 10.32 11.82
C LYS A 146 2.01 10.17 10.40
N TYR A 147 1.48 9.22 9.61
CA TYR A 147 2.07 8.86 8.31
C TYR A 147 1.48 9.60 7.10
N PHE A 148 0.26 10.15 7.20
CA PHE A 148 -0.38 10.84 6.09
C PHE A 148 -0.49 12.33 6.36
N SER A 149 -0.28 13.17 5.34
CA SER A 149 -0.52 14.62 5.46
C SER A 149 -1.99 14.94 5.70
N TYR A 150 -2.29 16.11 6.29
CA TYR A 150 -3.66 16.57 6.51
C TYR A 150 -4.53 16.49 5.24
N SER A 151 -3.99 16.91 4.09
CA SER A 151 -4.70 16.86 2.80
C SER A 151 -5.02 15.43 2.35
N GLN A 152 -4.08 14.48 2.51
CA GLN A 152 -4.31 13.07 2.19
C GLN A 152 -5.36 12.45 3.10
N ARG A 153 -5.29 12.73 4.41
CA ARG A 153 -6.29 12.27 5.39
C ARG A 153 -7.68 12.81 5.07
N ARG A 154 -7.79 14.10 4.78
CA ARG A 154 -9.06 14.74 4.40
C ARG A 154 -9.65 14.16 3.12
N PHE A 155 -8.81 13.89 2.11
CA PHE A 155 -9.24 13.25 0.87
C PHE A 155 -9.80 11.84 1.13
N MET A 156 -9.05 11.00 1.84
CA MET A 156 -9.48 9.64 2.17
C MET A 156 -10.74 9.61 3.04
N ALA A 157 -10.88 10.52 4.01
CA ALA A 157 -12.09 10.67 4.81
C ALA A 157 -13.31 11.06 3.96
N SER A 158 -13.13 11.93 2.97
CA SER A 158 -14.20 12.27 2.01
C SER A 158 -14.61 11.06 1.18
N ILE A 159 -13.65 10.28 0.67
CA ILE A 159 -13.97 9.02 -0.03
C ILE A 159 -14.78 8.07 0.86
N LYS A 160 -14.38 7.89 2.14
CA LYS A 160 -15.10 7.04 3.09
C LYS A 160 -16.53 7.53 3.32
N ALA A 161 -16.72 8.83 3.55
CA ALA A 161 -18.02 9.41 3.86
C ALA A 161 -19.02 9.29 2.70
N HIS A 162 -18.53 9.33 1.46
CA HIS A 162 -19.34 9.25 0.25
C HIS A 162 -19.27 7.89 -0.45
N ALA A 163 -18.65 6.88 0.18
CA ALA A 163 -18.62 5.53 -0.34
C ALA A 163 -20.05 4.98 -0.40
N PHE A 164 -20.44 4.50 -1.58
CA PHE A 164 -21.86 4.20 -1.87
C PHE A 164 -22.13 2.74 -2.18
N ARG A 165 -21.15 1.84 -2.03
CA ARG A 165 -21.34 0.40 -2.25
C ARG A 165 -22.51 -0.18 -1.42
N PRO A 166 -22.61 0.07 -0.09
CA PRO A 166 -23.73 -0.47 0.69
C PRO A 166 -25.10 0.05 0.22
N ALA A 167 -25.16 1.33 -0.17
CA ALA A 167 -26.38 1.92 -0.70
C ALA A 167 -26.77 1.34 -2.07
N ALA A 168 -25.78 1.05 -2.94
CA ALA A 168 -26.00 0.38 -4.22
C ALA A 168 -26.49 -1.07 -4.05
N GLU A 169 -26.00 -1.77 -3.02
CA GLU A 169 -26.45 -3.12 -2.65
C GLU A 169 -27.90 -3.10 -2.12
N GLN A 170 -28.22 -2.19 -1.19
CA GLN A 170 -29.59 -2.02 -0.66
C GLN A 170 -30.61 -1.63 -1.73
N ALA A 171 -30.19 -0.90 -2.76
CA ALA A 171 -31.03 -0.50 -3.88
C ALA A 171 -31.10 -1.56 -5.00
N ASP A 172 -30.58 -2.77 -4.77
CA ASP A 172 -30.50 -3.86 -5.76
C ASP A 172 -29.91 -3.41 -7.12
N ASN A 173 -28.94 -2.49 -7.08
CA ASN A 173 -28.33 -1.94 -8.28
C ASN A 173 -27.23 -2.89 -8.81
N THR A 174 -27.66 -4.02 -9.36
CA THR A 174 -26.80 -5.11 -9.83
C THR A 174 -25.66 -4.66 -10.74
N GLY A 175 -25.88 -3.69 -11.62
CA GLY A 175 -24.86 -3.15 -12.52
C GLY A 175 -23.71 -2.44 -11.79
N LEU A 176 -24.01 -1.68 -10.74
CA LEU A 176 -23.00 -1.02 -9.90
C LEU A 176 -22.29 -2.02 -9.00
N VAL A 177 -23.05 -2.91 -8.34
CA VAL A 177 -22.50 -3.96 -7.47
C VAL A 177 -21.51 -4.83 -8.25
N GLN A 178 -21.83 -5.21 -9.49
CA GLN A 178 -20.91 -5.95 -10.34
C GLN A 178 -19.59 -5.22 -10.64
N GLN A 179 -19.57 -3.88 -10.73
CA GLN A 179 -18.31 -3.16 -10.91
C GLN A 179 -17.50 -3.09 -9.62
N PHE A 180 -18.16 -2.89 -8.47
CA PHE A 180 -17.50 -2.98 -7.16
C PHE A 180 -16.84 -4.35 -6.95
N GLU A 181 -17.53 -5.43 -7.30
CA GLU A 181 -16.98 -6.80 -7.24
C GLU A 181 -15.75 -6.99 -8.12
N LYS A 182 -15.70 -6.36 -9.31
CA LYS A 182 -14.51 -6.41 -10.16
C LYS A 182 -13.31 -5.70 -9.52
N ILE A 183 -13.53 -4.51 -8.95
CA ILE A 183 -12.49 -3.74 -8.25
C ILE A 183 -11.99 -4.54 -7.04
N ALA A 184 -12.91 -5.05 -6.22
CA ALA A 184 -12.60 -5.88 -5.06
C ALA A 184 -11.83 -7.15 -5.44
N LYS A 185 -12.22 -7.82 -6.54
CA LYS A 185 -11.51 -8.98 -7.07
C LYS A 185 -10.08 -8.65 -7.50
N GLN A 186 -9.87 -7.55 -8.22
CA GLN A 186 -8.52 -7.12 -8.62
C GLN A 186 -7.64 -6.84 -7.40
N LEU A 187 -8.18 -6.14 -6.39
CA LEU A 187 -7.47 -5.85 -5.16
C LEU A 187 -7.13 -7.13 -4.37
N ARG A 188 -8.06 -8.10 -4.32
CA ARG A 188 -7.82 -9.41 -3.72
C ARG A 188 -6.72 -10.20 -4.42
N THR A 189 -6.72 -10.20 -5.76
CA THR A 189 -5.66 -10.83 -6.56
C THR A 189 -4.31 -10.15 -6.30
N PHE A 190 -4.28 -8.82 -6.25
CA PHE A 190 -3.08 -8.07 -5.90
C PHE A 190 -2.55 -8.46 -4.52
N ARG A 191 -3.40 -8.40 -3.49
CA ARG A 191 -3.04 -8.76 -2.10
C ARG A 191 -2.51 -10.18 -1.97
N SER A 192 -3.14 -11.14 -2.65
CA SER A 192 -2.67 -12.53 -2.67
C SER A 192 -1.28 -12.68 -3.29
N ALA A 193 -1.02 -11.97 -4.39
CA ALA A 193 0.29 -11.98 -5.04
C ALA A 193 1.35 -11.23 -4.21
N HIS A 194 0.98 -10.08 -3.62
CA HIS A 194 1.81 -9.31 -2.70
C HIS A 194 2.23 -10.17 -1.51
N ARG A 195 1.27 -10.81 -0.82
CA ARG A 195 1.53 -11.74 0.27
C ARG A 195 2.56 -12.81 -0.10
N LYS A 196 2.36 -13.49 -1.23
CA LYS A 196 3.24 -14.58 -1.68
C LYS A 196 4.66 -14.09 -1.98
N ARG A 197 4.80 -12.89 -2.55
CA ARG A 197 6.13 -12.31 -2.84
C ARG A 197 6.79 -11.84 -1.56
N THR A 198 6.12 -11.03 -0.74
CA THR A 198 6.66 -10.51 0.52
C THR A 198 7.14 -11.63 1.44
N SER A 199 6.41 -12.75 1.55
CA SER A 199 6.88 -13.90 2.35
C SER A 199 8.23 -14.46 1.89
N GLN A 200 8.56 -14.39 0.59
CA GLN A 200 9.84 -14.86 0.06
C GLN A 200 10.99 -13.91 0.38
N TYR A 201 10.74 -12.60 0.42
CA TYR A 201 11.73 -11.59 0.79
C TYR A 201 12.01 -11.62 2.30
N LEU A 202 10.95 -11.73 3.10
CA LEU A 202 11.08 -11.79 4.55
C LEU A 202 11.68 -13.12 5.05
N SER A 203 11.55 -14.22 4.31
CA SER A 203 12.12 -15.52 4.70
C SER A 203 13.64 -15.65 4.56
N VAL A 204 14.33 -14.62 4.07
CA VAL A 204 15.80 -14.65 3.93
C VAL A 204 16.43 -14.49 5.31
N GLU A 205 17.24 -15.45 5.72
CA GLU A 205 18.00 -15.36 6.97
C GLU A 205 19.08 -14.27 6.84
N CYS A 206 19.07 -13.33 7.78
CA CYS A 206 20.02 -12.23 7.90
C CYS A 206 20.25 -11.98 9.40
N PRO A 207 21.09 -12.79 10.07
CA PRO A 207 21.22 -12.81 11.53
C PRO A 207 21.70 -11.49 12.13
N GLU A 208 22.33 -10.62 11.33
CA GLU A 208 22.71 -9.27 11.67
C GLU A 208 21.55 -8.26 11.63
N ARG A 209 20.34 -8.68 11.22
CA ARG A 209 19.16 -7.81 11.10
C ARG A 209 17.99 -8.28 11.95
N LEU A 210 17.34 -7.29 12.52
CA LEU A 210 15.99 -7.36 13.06
C LEU A 210 14.99 -7.33 11.90
N VAL A 211 14.11 -8.34 11.77
CA VAL A 211 13.08 -8.35 10.72
C VAL A 211 11.99 -7.35 11.10
N MET A 212 11.66 -6.41 10.21
CA MET A 212 10.66 -5.37 10.51
C MET A 212 9.76 -5.11 9.30
N THR A 213 8.48 -4.83 9.56
CA THR A 213 7.48 -4.33 8.60
C THR A 213 6.70 -3.17 9.25
N ALA A 214 5.89 -2.42 8.51
CA ALA A 214 5.04 -1.40 9.17
C ALA A 214 4.17 -2.10 10.23
N GLU A 215 4.06 -1.49 11.41
CA GLU A 215 3.35 -2.00 12.61
C GLU A 215 4.01 -3.18 13.34
N SER A 216 5.16 -3.72 12.88
CA SER A 216 5.88 -4.77 13.61
C SER A 216 7.38 -4.59 13.55
N SER A 217 7.93 -4.20 14.70
CA SER A 217 9.34 -4.01 14.98
C SER A 217 9.77 -4.97 16.07
N THR A 218 10.87 -5.72 15.90
CA THR A 218 11.42 -6.53 17.00
C THR A 218 12.10 -5.69 18.09
N MET A 219 12.12 -4.36 17.94
CA MET A 219 12.58 -3.41 18.96
C MET A 219 11.49 -3.05 19.99
N ASP A 220 10.23 -3.41 19.74
CA ASP A 220 9.17 -3.27 20.74
C ASP A 220 9.51 -4.21 21.94
N PRO A 221 9.54 -3.71 23.18
CA PRO A 221 9.77 -4.52 24.38
C PRO A 221 8.82 -5.72 24.50
N GLU A 222 7.61 -5.65 23.92
CA GLU A 222 6.66 -6.77 23.83
C GLU A 222 6.94 -7.71 22.64
N ALA A 223 7.69 -7.25 21.64
CA ALA A 223 8.11 -8.02 20.46
C ALA A 223 9.49 -8.68 20.59
N HIS A 224 10.17 -8.51 21.72
CA HIS A 224 11.40 -9.24 22.05
C HIS A 224 11.12 -10.75 22.06
N GLY A 225 11.45 -11.42 20.93
CA GLY A 225 11.25 -12.85 20.74
C GLY A 225 10.42 -13.24 19.50
N LEU A 226 9.90 -12.27 18.74
CA LEU A 226 9.23 -12.57 17.47
C LEU A 226 10.25 -13.11 16.44
N THR A 227 9.95 -14.27 15.89
CA THR A 227 10.73 -14.86 14.81
C THR A 227 10.35 -14.22 13.47
N VAL A 228 11.18 -14.43 12.46
CA VAL A 228 10.86 -14.12 11.06
C VAL A 228 9.49 -14.69 10.65
N GLN A 229 9.14 -15.87 11.18
CA GLN A 229 7.89 -16.55 10.88
C GLN A 229 6.68 -15.82 11.50
N ASP A 230 6.85 -15.19 12.66
CA ASP A 230 5.79 -14.44 13.34
C ASP A 230 5.47 -13.14 12.60
N ILE A 231 6.48 -12.46 12.06
CA ILE A 231 6.29 -11.24 11.25
C ILE A 231 5.69 -11.56 9.89
N VAL A 232 6.18 -12.63 9.24
CA VAL A 232 5.55 -13.15 8.02
C VAL A 232 4.08 -13.47 8.28
N LYS A 233 3.76 -14.06 9.44
CA LYS A 233 2.39 -14.36 9.84
C LYS A 233 1.57 -13.10 10.08
N HIS A 234 2.11 -12.08 10.75
CA HIS A 234 1.40 -10.82 10.99
C HIS A 234 1.00 -10.12 9.68
N VAL A 235 1.94 -9.93 8.76
CA VAL A 235 1.66 -9.36 7.43
C VAL A 235 0.69 -10.23 6.65
N ASP A 236 0.83 -11.55 6.75
CA ASP A 236 -0.08 -12.50 6.12
C ASP A 236 -1.51 -12.37 6.67
N ASP A 237 -1.68 -12.33 7.98
CA ASP A 237 -2.99 -12.23 8.64
C ASP A 237 -3.67 -10.90 8.32
N GLY A 238 -2.95 -9.77 8.37
CA GLY A 238 -3.49 -8.47 7.93
C GLY A 238 -3.93 -8.48 6.46
N LEU A 239 -3.16 -9.09 5.56
CA LEU A 239 -3.57 -9.24 4.15
C LEU A 239 -4.78 -10.18 4.01
N ARG A 240 -4.88 -11.24 4.82
CA ARG A 240 -6.02 -12.18 4.81
C ARG A 240 -7.30 -11.52 5.28
N GLU A 241 -7.28 -10.73 6.35
CA GLU A 241 -8.44 -9.98 6.83
C GLU A 241 -9.02 -9.10 5.72
N LYS A 242 -8.15 -8.36 5.02
CA LYS A 242 -8.54 -7.54 3.87
C LYS A 242 -9.05 -8.36 2.67
N MET A 243 -8.75 -9.66 2.59
CA MET A 243 -9.28 -10.58 1.58
C MET A 243 -10.64 -11.18 1.96
N VAL A 244 -11.00 -11.24 3.25
CA VAL A 244 -12.28 -11.82 3.73
C VAL A 244 -13.40 -10.79 3.65
N CYS A 245 -13.13 -9.53 4.01
CA CYS A 245 -14.12 -8.43 4.00
C CYS A 245 -14.57 -7.97 2.60
N THR A 246 -14.05 -8.58 1.53
CA THR A 246 -14.45 -8.30 0.13
C THR A 246 -15.45 -9.32 -0.43
N LYS A 247 -15.98 -10.24 0.38
CA LYS A 247 -17.09 -11.14 -0.01
C LYS A 247 -18.43 -10.48 0.27
#